data_AF-A0A1H3R9P2-F1
#
_entry.id   AF-A0A1H3R9P2-F1
#
_cell.length_a   1.000
_cell.length_b   1.000
_cell.length_c   1.000
_cell.angle_alpha   90.00
_cell.angle_beta   90.00
_cell.angle_gamma   90.00
#
_symmetry.space_group_name_H-M   'P 1'
#
loop_
_entity.id
_entity.type
_entity.pdbx_description
1 polymer ?
#
loop_
_entity_poly.entity_id
_entity_poly.type
_entity_poly.pdbx_seq_one_letter_code
_entity_poly.pdbx_strand_id
1 'polypeptide(L)'
;MAKEITLIQKKVITEEEKKQQLSDELLTQLAENREAVEETMQLLSQLQQAGILDAAISLLAAKEDVSKIAVEQLNREPVKNALNNMMGAGEALSSVDPEITKQITSSLVTGLQFATEELQKGKKTKVMDFFKVLKDPDINRAITFGFSFLKAFGQGLEKK
;
A
#
# COMPACT_ATOMS: atom_id res chain seq x y z
N MET A 1 -27.07 -79.57 -12.84
CA MET A 1 -27.29 -78.92 -11.53
C MET A 1 -26.00 -78.23 -11.14
N ALA A 2 -25.96 -76.90 -11.10
CA ALA A 2 -24.77 -76.14 -10.71
C ALA A 2 -24.72 -76.04 -9.18
N LYS A 3 -23.55 -76.31 -8.59
CA LYS A 3 -23.33 -76.16 -7.14
C LYS A 3 -23.20 -74.67 -6.81
N GLU A 4 -23.92 -74.22 -5.78
CA GLU A 4 -23.88 -72.86 -5.27
C GLU A 4 -22.46 -72.46 -4.82
N ILE A 5 -22.09 -71.22 -5.15
CA ILE A 5 -20.84 -70.60 -4.71
C ILE A 5 -21.03 -70.20 -3.25
N THR A 6 -20.45 -70.97 -2.32
CA THR A 6 -20.51 -70.69 -0.89
C THR A 6 -19.30 -69.84 -0.48
N LEU A 7 -19.57 -68.76 0.24
CA LEU A 7 -18.65 -67.77 0.83
C LEU A 7 -17.99 -66.76 -0.12
N ILE A 8 -18.55 -65.55 -0.15
CA ILE A 8 -17.78 -64.32 -0.41
C ILE A 8 -17.09 -63.94 0.90
N GLN A 9 -15.79 -64.24 1.03
CA GLN A 9 -14.98 -63.73 2.14
C GLN A 9 -14.72 -62.23 1.91
N LYS A 10 -15.37 -61.38 2.70
CA LYS A 10 -15.10 -59.94 2.70
C LYS A 10 -13.70 -59.71 3.26
N LYS A 11 -12.73 -59.36 2.40
CA LYS A 11 -11.38 -59.00 2.81
C LYS A 11 -11.46 -57.75 3.71
N VAL A 12 -11.32 -57.94 5.02
CA VAL A 12 -11.23 -56.83 5.98
C VAL A 12 -9.78 -56.37 5.94
N ILE A 13 -9.52 -55.28 5.22
CA ILE A 13 -8.19 -54.67 5.16
C ILE A 13 -7.81 -54.26 6.58
N THR A 14 -6.73 -54.86 7.09
CA THR A 14 -6.19 -54.57 8.42
C THR A 14 -5.62 -53.14 8.46
N GLU A 15 -5.56 -52.52 9.63
CA GLU A 15 -5.02 -51.15 9.76
C GLU A 15 -3.55 -51.05 9.31
N GLU A 16 -2.80 -52.15 9.40
CA GLU A 16 -1.44 -52.27 8.85
C GLU A 16 -1.43 -52.28 7.32
N GLU A 17 -2.30 -53.07 6.68
CA GLU A 17 -2.45 -53.08 5.22
C GLU A 17 -2.91 -51.72 4.68
N LYS A 18 -3.79 -51.00 5.40
CA LYS A 18 -4.19 -49.62 5.03
C LYS A 18 -3.02 -48.64 5.11
N LYS A 19 -2.21 -48.69 6.17
CA LYS A 19 -1.04 -47.83 6.31
C LYS A 19 0.00 -48.09 5.22
N GLN A 20 0.20 -49.36 4.86
CA GLN A 20 1.07 -49.74 3.74
C GLN A 20 0.54 -49.21 2.41
N GLN A 21 -0.74 -49.43 2.11
CA GLN A 21 -1.36 -48.92 0.87
C GLN A 21 -1.28 -47.40 0.76
N LEU A 22 -1.55 -46.67 1.85
CA LEU A 22 -1.48 -45.21 1.87
C LEU A 22 -0.04 -44.71 1.66
N SER A 23 0.94 -45.42 2.22
CA SER A 23 2.36 -45.10 2.04
C SER A 23 2.81 -45.32 0.60
N ASP A 24 2.42 -46.45 -0.01
CA ASP A 24 2.74 -46.76 -1.40
C ASP A 24 2.09 -45.77 -2.37
N GLU A 25 0.85 -45.37 -2.10
CA GLU A 25 0.13 -44.37 -2.90
C GLU A 25 0.79 -42.99 -2.80
N LEU A 26 1.17 -42.54 -1.59
CA LEU A 26 1.91 -41.29 -1.39
C LEU A 26 3.28 -41.31 -2.07
N LEU A 27 4.02 -42.42 -1.95
CA LEU A 27 5.32 -42.59 -2.61
C LEU A 27 5.18 -42.51 -4.13
N THR A 28 4.12 -43.11 -4.69
CA THR A 28 3.83 -43.05 -6.13
C THR A 28 3.52 -41.62 -6.56
N GLN A 29 2.62 -40.91 -5.86
CA GLN A 29 2.25 -39.53 -6.18
C GLN A 29 3.43 -38.56 -6.06
N LEU A 30 4.29 -38.73 -5.05
CA LEU A 30 5.51 -37.93 -4.87
C LEU A 30 6.55 -38.24 -5.96
N ALA A 31 6.67 -39.50 -6.39
CA ALA A 31 7.57 -39.88 -7.46
C ALA A 31 7.14 -39.32 -8.82
N GLU A 32 5.83 -39.30 -9.09
CA GLU A 32 5.26 -38.70 -10.31
C GLU A 32 5.45 -37.17 -10.36
N ASN A 33 5.46 -36.50 -9.19
CA ASN A 33 5.58 -35.04 -9.07
C ASN A 33 6.94 -34.60 -8.51
N ARG A 34 7.98 -35.41 -8.71
CA ARG A 34 9.30 -35.22 -8.09
C ARG A 34 9.86 -33.81 -8.25
N GLU A 35 9.77 -33.23 -9.44
CA GLU A 35 10.30 -31.89 -9.74
C GLU A 35 9.56 -30.80 -8.95
N ALA A 36 8.22 -30.81 -8.95
CA ALA A 36 7.42 -29.87 -8.17
C ALA A 36 7.66 -29.99 -6.65
N VAL A 37 7.86 -31.22 -6.15
CA VAL A 37 8.23 -31.48 -4.74
C VAL A 37 9.60 -30.89 -4.43
N GLU A 38 10.58 -31.10 -5.32
CA GLU A 38 11.94 -30.58 -5.16
C GLU A 38 11.97 -29.04 -5.17
N GLU A 39 11.27 -28.40 -6.11
CA GLU A 39 11.12 -26.94 -6.17
C GLU A 39 10.44 -26.39 -4.92
N THR A 40 9.37 -27.05 -4.44
CA THR A 40 8.69 -26.63 -3.20
C THR A 40 9.60 -26.74 -1.99
N MET A 41 10.39 -27.82 -1.90
CA MET A 41 11.37 -28.00 -0.83
C MET A 41 12.49 -26.96 -0.90
N GLN A 42 12.95 -26.59 -2.10
CA GLN A 42 13.91 -25.51 -2.29
C GLN A 42 13.33 -24.15 -1.88
N LEU A 43 12.08 -23.84 -2.26
CA LEU A 43 11.39 -22.63 -1.85
C LEU A 43 11.26 -22.57 -0.32
N LEU A 44 10.78 -23.64 0.32
CA LEU A 44 10.67 -23.73 1.77
C LEU A 44 12.03 -23.56 2.45
N SER A 45 13.09 -24.15 1.90
CA SER A 45 14.46 -23.99 2.40
C SER A 45 14.94 -22.55 2.31
N GLN A 46 14.70 -21.87 1.18
CA GLN A 46 15.06 -20.46 1.00
C GLN A 46 14.28 -19.55 1.96
N LEU A 47 12.97 -19.79 2.12
CA LEU A 47 12.13 -19.05 3.06
C LEU A 47 12.56 -19.27 4.51
N GLN A 48 12.99 -20.48 4.87
CA GLN A 48 13.55 -20.80 6.18
C GLN A 48 14.89 -20.07 6.40
N GLN A 49 15.81 -20.12 5.43
CA GLN A 49 17.11 -19.43 5.52
C GLN A 49 16.97 -17.91 5.61
N ALA A 50 15.96 -17.35 4.92
CA ALA A 50 15.63 -15.93 5.01
C ALA A 50 14.92 -15.54 6.32
N GLY A 51 14.61 -16.51 7.20
CA GLY A 51 13.86 -16.28 8.44
C GLY A 51 12.39 -15.95 8.24
N ILE A 52 11.88 -16.05 7.00
CA ILE A 52 10.48 -15.73 6.66
C ILE A 52 9.54 -16.78 7.25
N LEU A 53 9.91 -18.06 7.14
CA LEU A 53 9.10 -19.15 7.69
C LEU A 53 9.01 -19.05 9.22
N ASP A 54 10.14 -18.80 9.88
CA ASP A 54 10.21 -18.60 11.33
C ASP A 54 9.41 -17.37 11.78
N ALA A 55 9.49 -16.27 11.03
CA ALA A 55 8.70 -15.08 11.29
C ALA A 55 7.20 -15.35 11.13
N ALA A 56 6.78 -16.05 10.08
CA ALA A 56 5.38 -16.41 9.85
C ALA A 56 4.86 -17.34 10.96
N ILE A 57 5.63 -18.36 11.35
CA ILE A 57 5.28 -19.26 12.46
C ILE A 57 5.19 -18.48 13.78
N SER A 58 6.16 -17.61 14.06
CA SER A 58 6.17 -16.80 15.29
C SER A 58 4.99 -15.83 15.33
N LEU A 59 4.63 -15.20 14.21
CA LEU A 59 3.46 -14.34 14.09
C LEU A 59 2.15 -15.12 14.30
N LEU A 60 2.04 -16.33 13.74
CA LEU A 60 0.87 -17.19 13.90
C LEU A 60 0.76 -17.74 15.33
N ALA A 61 1.87 -18.09 15.97
CA ALA A 61 1.91 -18.52 17.36
C ALA A 61 1.52 -17.38 18.30
N ALA A 62 1.95 -16.16 17.99
CA ALA A 62 1.61 -14.95 18.75
C ALA A 62 0.28 -14.31 18.29
N LYS A 63 -0.56 -15.01 17.51
CA LYS A 63 -1.77 -14.48 16.86
C LYS A 63 -2.67 -13.69 17.80
N GLU A 64 -2.97 -14.19 19.00
CA GLU A 64 -3.88 -13.52 19.92
C GLU A 64 -3.25 -12.24 20.51
N ASP A 65 -1.98 -12.30 20.93
CA ASP A 65 -1.28 -11.17 21.51
C ASP A 65 -0.95 -10.09 20.46
N VAL A 66 -0.43 -10.48 19.30
CA VAL A 66 -0.08 -9.55 18.21
C VAL A 66 -1.33 -8.95 17.60
N SER A 67 -2.39 -9.72 17.34
CA SER A 67 -3.62 -9.17 16.75
C SER A 67 -4.31 -8.22 17.73
N LYS A 68 -4.39 -8.57 19.01
CA LYS A 68 -5.01 -7.70 20.01
C LYS A 68 -4.20 -6.42 20.21
N ILE A 69 -2.89 -6.52 20.39
CA ILE A 69 -2.01 -5.36 20.59
C ILE A 69 -2.00 -4.50 19.33
N ALA A 70 -1.85 -5.07 18.13
CA ALA A 70 -1.82 -4.30 16.88
C ALA A 70 -3.14 -3.56 16.64
N VAL A 71 -4.28 -4.24 16.82
CA VAL A 71 -5.61 -3.62 16.67
C VAL A 71 -5.83 -2.55 17.75
N GLU A 72 -5.45 -2.81 19.00
CA GLU A 72 -5.51 -1.81 20.07
C GLU A 72 -4.62 -0.60 19.79
N GLN A 73 -3.40 -0.79 19.27
CA GLN A 73 -2.50 0.31 18.88
C GLN A 73 -3.06 1.13 17.72
N LEU A 74 -3.61 0.48 16.68
CA LEU A 74 -4.24 1.16 15.55
C LEU A 74 -5.50 1.93 15.97
N ASN A 75 -6.22 1.40 16.97
CA ASN A 75 -7.41 2.07 17.52
C ASN A 75 -7.09 3.18 18.52
N ARG A 76 -5.82 3.39 18.90
CA ARG A 76 -5.44 4.56 19.69
C ARG A 76 -5.75 5.83 18.91
N GLU A 77 -6.36 6.82 19.56
CA GLU A 77 -6.75 8.07 18.92
C GLU A 77 -5.64 8.73 18.09
N PRO A 78 -4.37 8.83 18.54
CA PRO A 78 -3.32 9.45 17.73
C PRO A 78 -3.05 8.70 16.43
N VAL A 79 -3.07 7.37 16.46
CA VAL A 79 -2.79 6.52 15.28
C VAL A 79 -3.96 6.56 14.31
N LYS A 80 -5.19 6.46 14.83
CA LYS A 80 -6.42 6.61 14.05
C LYS A 80 -6.51 7.99 13.40
N ASN A 81 -6.19 9.06 14.12
CA ASN A 81 -6.19 10.42 13.60
C ASN A 81 -5.10 10.61 12.53
N ALA A 82 -3.90 10.05 12.74
CA ALA A 82 -2.86 10.06 11.73
C ALA A 82 -3.28 9.34 10.45
N LEU A 83 -3.88 8.15 10.57
CA LEU A 83 -4.39 7.39 9.42
C LEU A 83 -5.50 8.16 8.69
N ASN A 84 -6.46 8.72 9.42
CA ASN A 84 -7.54 9.52 8.84
C ASN A 84 -7.00 10.76 8.12
N ASN A 85 -6.02 11.45 8.70
CA ASN A 85 -5.38 12.60 8.07
C ASN A 85 -4.60 12.18 6.81
N MET A 86 -3.91 11.04 6.83
CA MET A 86 -3.22 10.52 5.65
C MET A 86 -4.22 10.16 4.54
N MET A 87 -5.31 9.49 4.88
CA MET A 87 -6.36 9.13 3.92
C MET A 87 -7.02 10.39 3.35
N GLY A 88 -7.41 11.35 4.19
CA GLY A 88 -7.98 12.62 3.76
C GLY A 88 -7.02 13.46 2.92
N ALA A 89 -5.73 13.48 3.27
CA ALA A 89 -4.71 14.13 2.47
C ALA A 89 -4.51 13.42 1.11
N GLY A 90 -4.52 12.09 1.10
CA GLY A 90 -4.46 11.29 -0.13
C GLY A 90 -5.65 11.53 -1.04
N GLU A 91 -6.86 11.58 -0.48
CA GLU A 91 -8.09 11.90 -1.22
C GLU A 91 -8.01 13.32 -1.80
N ALA A 92 -7.65 14.31 -0.97
CA ALA A 92 -7.46 15.68 -1.41
C ALA A 92 -6.45 15.77 -2.56
N LEU A 93 -5.26 15.19 -2.41
CA LEU A 93 -4.22 15.15 -3.45
C LEU A 93 -4.68 14.44 -4.72
N SER A 94 -5.43 13.34 -4.61
CA SER A 94 -5.95 12.60 -5.75
C SER A 94 -7.02 13.35 -6.54
N SER A 95 -7.76 14.24 -5.87
CA SER A 95 -8.81 15.06 -6.48
C SER A 95 -8.28 16.30 -7.21
N VAL A 96 -7.01 16.64 -7.02
CA VAL A 96 -6.39 17.78 -7.73
C VAL A 96 -6.11 17.37 -9.17
N ASP A 97 -6.50 18.24 -10.10
CA ASP A 97 -6.16 18.08 -11.52
C ASP A 97 -4.62 18.02 -11.72
N PRO A 98 -4.08 16.96 -12.35
CA PRO A 98 -2.65 16.84 -12.62
C PRO A 98 -2.07 17.99 -13.45
N GLU A 99 -2.83 18.56 -14.38
CA GLU A 99 -2.37 19.66 -15.23
C GLU A 99 -2.24 20.94 -14.42
N ILE A 100 -3.19 21.22 -13.52
CA ILE A 100 -3.11 22.33 -12.57
C ILE A 100 -1.90 22.15 -11.66
N THR A 101 -1.68 20.93 -11.14
CA THR A 101 -0.53 20.61 -10.29
C THR A 101 0.79 20.89 -11.00
N LYS A 102 0.92 20.44 -12.25
CA LYS A 102 2.10 20.69 -13.09
C LYS A 102 2.30 22.18 -13.36
N GLN A 103 1.22 22.90 -13.66
CA GLN A 103 1.28 24.34 -13.93
C GLN A 103 1.76 25.12 -12.70
N ILE A 104 1.20 24.85 -11.52
CA ILE A 104 1.58 25.52 -10.27
C ILE A 104 3.03 25.21 -9.91
N THR A 105 3.42 23.92 -9.91
CA THR A 105 4.79 23.51 -9.56
C THR A 105 5.83 24.10 -10.51
N SER A 106 5.59 24.08 -11.82
CA SER A 106 6.46 24.72 -12.81
C SER A 106 6.56 26.23 -12.62
N SER A 107 5.44 26.90 -12.34
CA SER A 107 5.40 28.34 -12.09
C SER A 107 6.15 28.73 -10.81
N LEU A 108 6.07 27.89 -9.77
CA LEU A 108 6.81 28.08 -8.52
C LEU A 108 8.32 27.97 -8.75
N VAL A 109 8.77 26.92 -9.44
CA VAL A 109 10.20 26.73 -9.75
C VAL A 109 10.74 27.91 -10.56
N THR A 110 10.00 28.31 -11.61
CA THR A 110 10.38 29.44 -12.47
C THR A 110 10.40 30.75 -11.67
N GLY A 111 9.41 30.98 -10.82
CA GLY A 111 9.34 32.16 -9.96
C GLY A 111 10.48 32.25 -8.95
N LEU A 112 10.87 31.12 -8.35
CA LEU A 112 12.02 31.04 -7.44
C LEU A 112 13.35 31.34 -8.16
N GLN A 113 13.54 30.81 -9.37
CA GLN A 113 14.72 31.12 -10.19
C GLN A 113 14.77 32.60 -10.54
N PHE A 114 13.67 33.15 -11.07
CA PHE A 114 13.58 34.56 -11.42
C PHE A 114 13.81 35.48 -10.22
N ALA A 115 13.21 35.17 -9.06
CA ALA A 115 13.41 35.95 -7.83
C ALA A 115 14.87 35.92 -7.36
N THR A 116 15.53 34.76 -7.47
CA THR A 116 16.95 34.62 -7.11
C THR A 116 17.84 35.45 -8.04
N GLU A 117 17.57 35.46 -9.34
CA GLU A 117 18.30 36.28 -10.32
C GLU A 117 18.09 37.79 -10.10
N GLU A 118 16.86 38.24 -9.84
CA GLU A 118 16.59 39.66 -9.57
C GLU A 118 17.22 40.13 -8.25
N LEU A 119 17.29 39.26 -7.24
CA LEU A 119 18.02 39.52 -5.99
C LEU A 119 19.53 39.71 -6.26
N GLN A 120 20.15 38.88 -7.09
CA GLN A 120 21.55 39.00 -7.47
C GLN A 120 21.86 40.30 -8.23
N LYS A 121 20.91 40.79 -9.04
CA LYS A 121 21.02 42.07 -9.76
C LYS A 121 20.86 43.29 -8.83
N GLY A 122 20.58 43.11 -7.54
CA GLY A 122 20.51 44.18 -6.54
C GLY A 122 19.35 45.16 -6.77
N LYS A 123 18.36 44.79 -7.57
CA LYS A 123 17.25 45.66 -7.96
C LYS A 123 16.29 45.83 -6.78
N LYS A 124 16.06 47.09 -6.39
CA LYS A 124 15.13 47.44 -5.30
C LYS A 124 13.87 48.07 -5.88
N THR A 125 12.70 47.55 -5.49
CA THR A 125 11.41 48.14 -5.86
C THR A 125 11.17 49.41 -5.05
N LYS A 126 10.99 50.56 -5.71
CA LYS A 126 10.63 51.82 -5.05
C LYS A 126 9.11 51.96 -4.92
N VAL A 127 8.64 52.86 -4.06
CA VAL A 127 7.21 53.11 -3.82
C VAL A 127 6.45 53.48 -5.11
N MET A 128 7.08 54.21 -6.03
CA MET A 128 6.46 54.54 -7.33
C MET A 128 6.43 53.35 -8.29
N ASP A 129 7.39 52.45 -8.18
CA ASP A 129 7.43 51.22 -8.98
C ASP A 129 6.36 50.23 -8.52
N PHE A 130 5.96 50.27 -7.24
CA PHE A 130 4.87 49.45 -6.71
C PHE A 130 3.54 49.65 -7.44
N PHE A 131 3.15 50.90 -7.74
CA PHE A 131 1.93 51.17 -8.50
C PHE A 131 2.00 50.69 -9.95
N LYS A 132 3.20 50.65 -10.55
CA LYS A 132 3.40 50.07 -11.88
C LYS A 132 3.31 48.55 -11.83
N VAL A 133 3.93 47.95 -10.82
CA VAL A 133 3.90 46.51 -10.50
C VAL A 133 2.45 46.02 -10.30
N LEU A 134 1.59 46.80 -9.63
CA LEU A 134 0.17 46.42 -9.50
C LEU A 134 -0.63 46.46 -10.81
N LYS A 135 -0.19 47.27 -11.79
CA LYS A 135 -0.79 47.35 -13.13
C LYS A 135 -0.20 46.33 -14.10
N ASP A 136 0.86 45.64 -13.71
CA ASP A 136 1.45 44.57 -14.49
C ASP A 136 0.44 43.42 -14.64
N PRO A 137 0.18 42.92 -15.86
CA PRO A 137 -0.86 41.92 -16.10
C PRO A 137 -0.58 40.58 -15.42
N ASP A 138 0.69 40.19 -15.27
CA ASP A 138 1.07 38.92 -14.67
C ASP A 138 0.93 38.97 -13.15
N ILE A 139 1.32 40.09 -12.54
CA ILE A 139 1.15 40.33 -11.10
C ILE A 139 -0.33 40.47 -10.75
N ASN A 140 -1.10 41.18 -11.57
CA ASN A 140 -2.54 41.33 -11.37
C ASN A 140 -3.25 39.97 -11.40
N ARG A 141 -2.86 39.07 -12.32
CA ARG A 141 -3.39 37.70 -12.39
C ARG A 141 -3.11 36.91 -11.12
N ALA A 142 -1.89 36.99 -10.59
CA ALA A 142 -1.51 36.31 -9.35
C ALA A 142 -2.30 36.84 -8.13
N ILE A 143 -2.46 38.16 -8.02
CA ILE A 143 -3.26 38.79 -6.96
C ILE A 143 -4.73 38.36 -7.06
N THR A 144 -5.29 38.38 -8.27
CA THR A 144 -6.68 37.98 -8.53
C THR A 144 -6.90 36.51 -8.18
N PHE A 145 -5.97 35.63 -8.55
CA PHE A 145 -5.99 34.23 -8.13
C PHE A 145 -5.97 34.09 -6.61
N GLY A 146 -5.05 34.78 -5.93
CA GLY A 146 -4.93 34.75 -4.47
C GLY A 146 -6.21 35.17 -3.77
N PHE A 147 -6.83 36.28 -4.17
CA PHE A 147 -8.10 36.71 -3.59
C PHE A 147 -9.25 35.76 -3.88
N SER A 148 -9.29 35.18 -5.09
CA SER A 148 -10.32 34.20 -5.45
C SER A 148 -10.19 32.92 -4.62
N PHE A 149 -8.96 32.43 -4.42
CA PHE A 149 -8.66 31.32 -3.54
C PHE A 149 -9.07 31.62 -2.10
N LEU A 150 -8.64 32.76 -1.54
CA LEU A 150 -8.97 33.14 -0.17
C LEU A 150 -10.48 33.25 0.06
N LYS A 151 -11.22 33.79 -0.91
CA LYS A 151 -12.68 33.85 -0.86
C LYS A 151 -13.31 32.45 -0.83
N ALA A 152 -12.90 31.55 -1.73
CA ALA A 152 -13.43 30.19 -1.78
C ALA A 152 -13.05 29.37 -0.53
N PHE A 153 -11.82 29.54 -0.05
CA PHE A 153 -11.32 28.91 1.17
C PHE A 153 -12.15 29.36 2.39
N GLY A 154 -12.38 30.66 2.55
CA GLY A 154 -13.22 31.20 3.63
C GLY A 154 -14.66 30.67 3.59
N GLN A 155 -15.26 30.56 2.40
CA GLN A 155 -16.59 29.96 2.24
C GLN A 155 -16.63 28.47 2.61
N GLY A 156 -15.53 27.74 2.37
CA GLY A 156 -15.39 26.35 2.77
C GLY A 156 -15.32 26.17 4.29
N LEU A 157 -14.68 27.10 5.01
CA LEU A 157 -14.57 27.07 6.47
C LEU A 157 -15.87 27.40 7.21
N GLU A 158 -16.79 28.15 6.58
CA GLU A 158 -18.07 28.53 7.18
C GLU A 158 -19.10 27.39 7.16
N LYS A 159 -19.00 26.46 6.20
CA LYS A 159 -19.91 25.31 6.10
C LYS A 159 -19.65 24.32 7.24
N LYS A 160 -20.53 24.34 8.24
CA LYS A 160 -20.72 23.27 9.23
C LYS A 160 -21.56 22.14 8.66
#